data_AF-A0A0J1INC3-F1
#
_entry.id   AF-A0A0J1INC3-F1
#
_cell.length_a   1.000
_cell.length_b   1.000
_cell.length_c   1.000
_cell.angle_alpha   90.00
_cell.angle_beta   90.00
_cell.angle_gamma   90.00
#
_symmetry.space_group_name_H-M   'P 1'
#
loop_
_entity.id
_entity.type
_entity.pdbx_description
1 polymer ?
#
loop_
_entity_poly.entity_id
_entity_poly.type
_entity_poly.pdbx_seq_one_letter_code
_entity_poly.pdbx_strand_id
1 'polypeptide(L)'
;MTTYVIPLIIGFFFAFALQKAGLGHYHRIVNQFRFKDNTIMKFMMTGISVGLVGLYALKDLGFIQLDQMSSTYIVGNLLGGLLFGVGMALAGT
;
A
#
# COMPACT_ATOMS: atom_id res chain seq x y z
N MET A 1 10.66 -14.46 19.89
CA MET A 1 9.24 -14.85 19.78
C MET A 1 8.31 -13.64 19.65
N THR A 2 8.41 -12.63 20.51
CA THR A 2 7.63 -11.38 20.44
C THR A 2 7.83 -10.55 19.16
N THR A 3 9.03 -10.60 18.56
CA THR A 3 9.38 -9.85 17.33
C THR A 3 8.49 -10.16 16.12
N TYR A 4 7.90 -11.37 16.04
CA TYR A 4 7.06 -11.79 14.90
C TYR A 4 5.56 -11.64 15.16
N VAL A 5 5.15 -11.56 16.43
CA VAL A 5 3.74 -11.45 16.81
C VAL A 5 3.18 -10.09 16.40
N ILE A 6 3.94 -9.01 16.62
CA ILE A 6 3.50 -7.65 16.29
C ILE A 6 3.25 -7.48 14.77
N PRO A 7 4.20 -7.83 13.86
CA PRO A 7 3.94 -7.78 12.42
C PRO A 7 2.76 -8.63 11.97
N LEU A 8 2.54 -9.78 12.61
CA LEU A 8 1.43 -10.68 12.25
C LEU A 8 0.07 -10.06 12.60
N ILE A 9 -0.04 -9.44 13.77
CA ILE A 9 -1.25 -8.70 14.18
C ILE A 9 -1.48 -7.52 13.23
N ILE A 10 -0.45 -6.73 12.93
CA ILE A 10 -0.55 -5.59 12.01
C ILE A 10 -0.98 -6.08 10.61
N GLY A 11 -0.35 -7.14 10.10
CA GLY A 11 -0.68 -7.74 8.81
C GLY A 11 -2.11 -8.27 8.75
N PHE A 12 -2.61 -8.85 9.84
CA PHE A 12 -4.01 -9.27 9.95
C PHE A 12 -4.97 -8.09 9.84
N PHE A 13 -4.77 -7.01 10.62
CA PHE A 13 -5.62 -5.83 10.54
C PHE A 13 -5.53 -5.12 9.19
N PHE A 14 -4.35 -5.11 8.56
CA PHE A 14 -4.16 -4.61 7.21
C PHE A 14 -4.96 -5.42 6.18
N ALA A 15 -4.85 -6.75 6.21
CA ALA A 15 -5.61 -7.63 5.34
C ALA A 15 -7.14 -7.48 5.55
N PHE A 16 -7.56 -7.38 6.81
CA PHE A 16 -8.96 -7.13 7.16
C PHE A 16 -9.46 -5.80 6.58
N ALA A 17 -8.66 -4.73 6.67
CA ALA A 17 -9.01 -3.44 6.08
C ALA A 17 -9.14 -3.51 4.54
N LEU A 18 -8.24 -4.22 3.87
CA LEU A 18 -8.30 -4.44 2.42
C LEU A 18 -9.55 -5.22 2.01
N GLN A 19 -9.88 -6.29 2.75
CA GLN A 19 -11.04 -7.12 2.48
C GLN A 19 -12.34 -6.35 2.73
N LYS A 20 -12.41 -5.55 3.80
CA LYS A 20 -13.55 -4.68 4.10
C LYS A 20 -13.74 -3.59 3.05
N ALA A 21 -12.66 -3.05 2.48
CA ALA A 21 -12.70 -2.09 1.38
C ALA A 21 -13.11 -2.73 0.03
N GLY A 22 -13.19 -4.06 -0.04
CA GLY A 22 -13.64 -4.79 -1.23
C GLY A 22 -12.66 -4.73 -2.40
N LEU A 23 -11.39 -4.40 -2.14
CA LEU A 23 -10.37 -4.15 -3.17
C LEU A 23 -10.01 -5.40 -3.98
N GLY A 24 -10.28 -6.60 -3.44
CA GLY A 24 -10.07 -7.87 -4.15
C GLY A 24 -11.14 -8.22 -5.19
N HIS A 25 -12.18 -7.40 -5.36
CA HIS A 25 -13.21 -7.67 -6.37
C HIS A 25 -12.83 -7.03 -7.71
N TYR A 26 -12.67 -7.86 -8.74
CA TYR A 26 -12.35 -7.42 -10.12
C TYR A 26 -13.21 -6.25 -10.61
N HIS A 27 -14.50 -6.25 -10.26
CA HIS A 27 -15.42 -5.18 -10.64
C HIS A 27 -15.02 -3.79 -10.12
N ARG A 28 -14.48 -3.71 -8.89
CA ARG A 28 -13.99 -2.45 -8.31
C ARG A 28 -12.77 -1.94 -9.04
N ILE A 29 -11.87 -2.85 -9.42
CA ILE A 29 -10.64 -2.57 -10.16
C ILE A 29 -10.95 -2.02 -11.54
N VAL A 30 -11.80 -2.72 -12.30
CA VAL A 30 -12.21 -2.24 -13.62
C VAL A 30 -12.98 -0.91 -13.54
N ASN A 31 -13.85 -0.73 -12.54
CA ASN A 31 -14.60 0.52 -12.40
C ASN A 31 -13.72 1.71 -12.00
N GLN A 32 -12.57 1.48 -11.35
CA GLN A 32 -11.57 2.51 -11.10
C GLN A 32 -10.99 3.04 -12.42
N PHE A 33 -10.64 2.15 -13.34
CA PHE A 33 -10.16 2.55 -14.68
C PHE A 33 -11.24 3.17 -15.57
N ARG A 34 -12.51 2.80 -15.33
CA ARG A 34 -13.67 3.41 -15.99
C ARG A 34 -14.15 4.70 -15.32
N PHE A 35 -13.44 5.18 -14.29
CA PHE A 35 -13.81 6.35 -13.48
C PHE A 35 -15.22 6.31 -12.89
N LYS A 36 -15.80 5.11 -12.75
CA LYS A 36 -17.12 4.89 -12.18
C LYS A 36 -17.06 4.69 -10.67
N ASP A 37 -15.93 4.19 -10.18
CA ASP A 37 -15.74 3.86 -8.78
C ASP A 37 -14.32 4.22 -8.33
N ASN A 38 -14.20 5.26 -7.51
CA ASN A 38 -12.91 5.75 -7.01
C ASN A 38 -12.53 5.17 -5.65
N THR A 39 -13.17 4.08 -5.19
CA THR A 39 -12.89 3.49 -3.87
C THR A 39 -11.43 3.08 -3.73
N ILE A 40 -10.81 2.52 -4.77
CA ILE A 40 -9.40 2.08 -4.73
C ILE A 40 -8.48 3.28 -4.56
N MET A 41 -8.64 4.29 -5.42
CA MET A 41 -7.84 5.52 -5.37
C MET A 41 -7.99 6.20 -4.00
N LYS A 42 -9.23 6.35 -3.50
CA LYS A 42 -9.48 6.96 -2.19
C LYS A 42 -8.81 6.18 -1.08
N PHE A 43 -8.95 4.85 -1.06
CA PHE A 43 -8.34 4.01 -0.03
C PHE A 43 -6.82 4.17 -0.01
N MET A 44 -6.17 4.06 -1.19
CA MET A 44 -4.72 4.23 -1.33
C MET A 44 -4.27 5.62 -0.87
N MET A 45 -4.91 6.69 -1.35
CA MET A 45 -4.57 8.06 -0.98
C MET A 45 -4.78 8.34 0.51
N THR A 46 -5.86 7.82 1.10
CA THR A 46 -6.10 7.96 2.55
C THR A 46 -5.05 7.22 3.35
N GLY A 47 -4.69 5.99 2.95
CA GLY A 47 -3.65 5.21 3.61
C GLY A 47 -2.29 5.91 3.57
N ILE A 48 -1.90 6.44 2.40
CA ILE A 48 -0.66 7.20 2.24
C ILE A 48 -0.70 8.47 3.10
N SER A 49 -1.78 9.23 3.07
CA SER A 49 -1.91 10.48 3.83
C SER A 49 -1.84 10.24 5.35
N VAL A 50 -2.61 9.26 5.85
CA VAL A 50 -2.61 8.90 7.27
C VAL A 50 -1.25 8.32 7.69
N GLY A 51 -0.64 7.48 6.86
CA GLY A 51 0.68 6.92 7.11
C GLY A 51 1.75 8.00 7.19
N LEU A 52 1.72 8.97 6.27
CA LEU A 52 2.68 10.08 6.25
C LEU A 52 2.54 10.95 7.51
N VAL A 53 1.32 11.36 7.86
CA VAL A 53 1.06 12.14 9.09
C VAL A 53 1.49 11.36 10.33
N GLY A 54 1.14 10.07 10.43
CA GLY A 54 1.51 9.22 11.56
C GLY A 54 3.02 9.04 11.72
N LEU A 55 3.73 8.77 10.62
CA LEU A 55 5.19 8.59 10.62
C LEU A 55 5.91 9.88 11.02
N TYR A 56 5.53 11.04 10.46
CA TYR A 56 6.15 12.31 10.82
C TYR A 56 5.84 12.71 12.27
N ALA A 57 4.62 12.46 12.75
CA ALA A 57 4.29 12.68 14.16
C ALA A 57 5.18 11.81 15.08
N LEU A 58 5.33 10.51 14.78
CA LEU A 58 6.20 9.61 15.55
C LEU A 58 7.67 10.04 15.50
N LYS A 59 8.13 10.58 14.37
CA LYS A 59 9.47 11.14 14.23
C LYS A 59 9.64 12.37 15.13
N ASP A 60 8.68 13.31 15.10
CA ASP A 60 8.75 14.55 15.88
C ASP A 60 8.68 14.29 17.39
N LEU A 61 7.99 13.23 17.82
CA LEU A 61 8.00 12.75 19.20
C LEU A 61 9.29 11.97 19.59
N GLY A 62 10.21 11.74 18.65
CA GLY A 62 11.48 11.05 18.89
C GLY A 62 11.38 9.53 18.97
N PHE A 63 10.23 8.92 18.60
CA PHE A 63 10.03 7.47 18.65
C PHE A 63 10.67 6.71 17.49
N ILE A 64 10.85 7.37 16.32
CA ILE A 64 11.42 6.74 15.13
C ILE A 64 12.40 7.69 14.42
N GLN A 65 13.35 7.10 13.68
CA GLN A 65 14.22 7.81 12.73
C GLN A 65 13.84 7.42 11.30
N LEU A 66 13.79 8.38 10.39
CA LEU A 66 13.43 8.15 8.97
C LEU A 66 14.66 7.87 8.08
N ASP A 67 15.77 7.43 8.66
CA ASP A 67 17.08 7.37 7.98
C ASP A 67 17.21 6.21 6.97
N GLN A 68 16.22 5.30 6.89
CA GLN A 68 16.22 4.17 5.97
C GLN A 68 15.40 4.43 4.68
N MET A 69 15.42 5.66 4.16
CA MET A 69 14.85 5.90 2.82
C MET A 69 15.78 5.29 1.76
N SER A 70 15.31 4.25 1.08
CA SER A 70 16.03 3.65 -0.04
C SER A 70 16.34 4.69 -1.12
N SER A 71 17.58 4.67 -1.63
CA SER A 71 17.98 5.52 -2.75
C SER A 71 17.12 5.21 -3.99
N THR A 72 16.73 6.25 -4.71
CA THR A 72 15.89 6.10 -5.90
C THR A 72 16.69 5.46 -7.03
N TYR A 73 16.48 4.17 -7.26
CA TYR A 73 17.06 3.45 -8.39
C TYR A 73 16.13 3.50 -9.59
N ILE A 74 16.28 4.52 -10.42
CA ILE A 74 15.36 4.84 -11.52
C ILE A 74 15.15 3.64 -12.46
N VAL A 75 16.23 2.99 -12.90
CA VAL A 75 16.16 1.87 -13.85
C VAL A 75 15.45 0.66 -13.23
N GLY A 76 15.80 0.29 -12.00
CA GLY A 76 15.17 -0.83 -11.31
C GLY A 76 13.71 -0.57 -10.96
N ASN A 77 13.37 0.64 -10.54
CA ASN A 77 11.98 1.03 -10.24
C ASN A 77 11.12 1.00 -11.51
N LEU A 78 11.65 1.48 -12.64
CA LEU A 78 10.93 1.49 -13.91
C LEU A 78 10.71 0.06 -14.45
N LEU A 79 11.78 -0.73 -14.52
CA LEU A 79 11.69 -2.11 -15.02
C LEU A 79 10.88 -3.00 -14.08
N GLY A 80 11.10 -2.90 -12.77
CA GLY A 80 10.35 -3.63 -11.76
C GLY A 80 8.88 -3.26 -11.75
N GLY A 81 8.55 -1.96 -11.84
CA GLY A 81 7.17 -1.47 -11.92
C GLY A 81 6.45 -1.96 -13.18
N LEU A 82 7.14 -1.95 -14.34
CA LEU A 82 6.59 -2.49 -15.59
C LEU A 82 6.33 -4.00 -15.51
N LEU A 83 7.31 -4.78 -15.06
CA LEU A 83 7.16 -6.23 -14.91
C LEU A 83 6.04 -6.58 -13.94
N PHE A 84 5.97 -5.88 -12.80
CA PHE A 84 4.91 -6.07 -11.81
C PHE A 84 3.54 -5.73 -12.39
N GLY A 85 3.40 -4.59 -13.08
CA GLY A 85 2.14 -4.18 -13.70
C GLY A 85 1.65 -5.15 -14.77
N VAL A 86 2.55 -5.61 -15.65
CA VAL A 86 2.23 -6.64 -16.66
C VAL A 86 1.82 -7.95 -15.98
N GLY A 87 2.56 -8.37 -14.94
CA GLY A 87 2.24 -9.57 -14.17
C GLY A 87 0.85 -9.52 -13.54
N MET A 88 0.49 -8.39 -12.91
CA MET A 88 -0.84 -8.19 -12.33
C MET A 88 -1.95 -8.23 -13.39
N ALA A 89 -1.76 -7.54 -14.52
CA ALA A 89 -2.72 -7.55 -15.62
C ALA A 89 -2.98 -8.96 -16.18
N LEU A 90 -1.93 -9.79 -16.27
CA LEU A 90 -2.03 -11.19 -16.71
C LEU A 90 -2.66 -12.11 -15.64
N ALA A 91 -2.38 -11.86 -14.37
CA ALA A 91 -2.93 -12.62 -13.24
C ALA A 91 -4.42 -12.35 -12.99
N GLY A 92 -4.98 -11.31 -13.61
CA GLY A 92 -6.40 -10.92 -13.45
C GLY A 92 -6.68 -10.19 -12.13
N THR A 93 -5.65 -9.58 -11.55
CA THR A 93 -5.68 -8.81 -10.30
C THR A 93 -5.33 -7.36 -10.56
#